data_AF-A0A2J8IZ52-F1
#
_entry.id   AF-A0A2J8IZ52-F1
#
_cell.length_a   1.000
_cell.length_b   1.000
_cell.length_c   1.000
_cell.angle_alpha   90.00
_cell.angle_beta   90.00
_cell.angle_gamma   90.00
#
_symmetry.space_group_name_H-M   'P 1'
#
loop_
_entity.id
_entity.type
_entity.pdbx_description
1 polymer ?
#
loop_
_entity_poly.entity_id
_entity_poly.type
_entity_poly.pdbx_seq_one_letter_code
_entity_poly.pdbx_strand_id
1 'polypeptide(L)'
;GKSLSLICGALSWLRDFEQKKREEEARLLETGTGPLHDEKDESLCLSSSCEGAAGTPRPAGEPAWVTQFVQKKEERDLVDRLKVEQARRKQREERLQQLQHRVQLKYAAKRLRQEEEETENLLRLSREMLETGPEAERLEQLESGEEELVLAEYESDEEKKVASGVDEDEDDLEEEHITKIYYCSRTHSQLAQFVHEVKKSPFGKDVRLVSLGSRQNLCVNEDVRSLGSVQLINDRCVDMQRSREEERS
;
A
#
# COMPACT_ATOMS: atom_id res chain seq x y z
N GLY A 1 21.82 6.75 -11.93
CA GLY A 1 22.63 5.89 -12.82
C GLY A 1 22.56 4.44 -12.38
N LYS A 2 23.41 4.01 -11.44
CA LYS A 2 23.46 2.62 -10.95
C LYS A 2 22.29 2.23 -10.04
N SER A 3 21.86 3.15 -9.16
CA SER A 3 20.69 2.99 -8.30
C SER A 3 19.43 2.70 -9.13
N LEU A 4 19.14 3.58 -10.08
CA LEU A 4 17.97 3.50 -10.93
C LEU A 4 17.90 2.18 -11.73
N SER A 5 19.02 1.71 -12.30
CA SER A 5 19.03 0.43 -13.03
C SER A 5 18.72 -0.77 -12.13
N LEU A 6 19.26 -0.79 -10.90
CA LEU A 6 18.97 -1.85 -9.92
C LEU A 6 17.48 -1.84 -9.54
N ILE A 7 16.93 -0.65 -9.32
CA ILE A 7 15.55 -0.48 -8.85
C ILE A 7 14.56 -0.80 -9.95
N CYS A 8 14.77 -0.28 -11.16
CA CYS A 8 13.88 -0.59 -12.28
C CYS A 8 13.86 -2.10 -12.52
N GLY A 9 15.02 -2.78 -12.46
CA GLY A 9 15.08 -4.24 -12.55
C GLY A 9 14.32 -4.93 -11.43
N ALA A 10 14.50 -4.49 -10.18
CA ALA A 10 13.83 -5.08 -9.01
C ALA A 10 12.30 -4.86 -9.01
N LEU A 11 11.84 -3.66 -9.38
CA LEU A 11 10.42 -3.31 -9.46
C LEU A 11 9.74 -3.98 -10.66
N SER A 12 10.44 -4.10 -11.80
CA SER A 12 9.98 -4.92 -12.92
C SER A 12 9.83 -6.38 -12.49
N TRP A 13 10.84 -6.95 -11.84
CA TRP A 13 10.75 -8.31 -11.31
C TRP A 13 9.59 -8.47 -10.33
N LEU A 14 9.37 -7.52 -9.41
CA LEU A 14 8.28 -7.59 -8.45
C LEU A 14 6.92 -7.63 -9.15
N ARG A 15 6.70 -6.74 -10.12
CA ARG A 15 5.46 -6.71 -10.91
C ARG A 15 5.25 -8.02 -11.66
N ASP A 16 6.29 -8.51 -12.34
CA ASP A 16 6.21 -9.72 -13.15
C ASP A 16 6.03 -10.96 -12.25
N PHE A 17 6.64 -10.97 -11.06
CA PHE A 17 6.49 -12.02 -10.04
C PHE A 17 5.06 -12.05 -9.47
N GLU A 18 4.50 -10.90 -9.12
CA GLU A 18 3.13 -10.79 -8.63
C GLU A 18 2.11 -11.16 -9.71
N GLN A 19 2.36 -10.78 -10.97
CA GLN A 19 1.53 -11.18 -12.10
C GLN A 19 1.55 -12.70 -12.28
N LYS A 20 2.74 -13.30 -12.33
CA LYS A 20 2.90 -14.74 -12.47
C LYS A 20 2.22 -15.50 -11.32
N LYS A 21 2.35 -15.01 -10.09
CA LYS A 21 1.67 -15.59 -8.92
C LYS A 21 0.15 -15.58 -9.09
N ARG A 22 -0.43 -14.46 -9.56
CA ARG A 22 -1.87 -14.36 -9.86
C ARG A 22 -2.31 -15.32 -10.97
N GLU A 23 -1.51 -15.46 -12.03
CA GLU A 23 -1.80 -16.39 -13.14
C GLU A 23 -1.76 -17.85 -12.69
N GLU A 24 -0.78 -18.22 -11.86
CA GLU A 24 -0.68 -19.57 -11.27
C GLU A 24 -1.87 -19.88 -10.35
N GLU A 25 -2.24 -18.93 -9.48
CA GLU A 25 -3.43 -19.05 -8.62
C GLU A 25 -4.72 -19.19 -9.45
N ALA A 26 -4.88 -18.38 -10.50
CA ALA A 26 -6.03 -18.46 -11.41
C ALA A 26 -6.10 -19.81 -12.13
N ARG A 27 -4.97 -20.33 -12.61
CA ARG A 27 -4.90 -21.64 -13.27
C ARG A 27 -5.25 -22.79 -12.32
N LEU A 28 -4.86 -22.72 -11.04
CA LEU A 28 -5.23 -23.71 -10.03
C LEU A 28 -6.75 -23.70 -9.77
N LEU A 29 -7.37 -22.52 -9.75
CA LEU A 29 -8.83 -22.37 -9.62
C LEU A 29 -9.59 -22.92 -10.83
N GLU A 30 -9.11 -22.67 -12.06
CA GLU A 30 -9.70 -23.22 -13.29
C GLU A 30 -9.58 -24.75 -13.36
N THR A 31 -8.42 -25.29 -12.98
CA THR A 31 -8.19 -26.74 -12.99
C THR A 31 -9.08 -27.45 -11.95
N GLY A 32 -9.35 -26.81 -10.80
CA GLY A 32 -10.26 -27.33 -9.78
C GLY A 32 -11.76 -27.16 -10.09
N THR A 33 -12.13 -26.41 -11.13
CA THR A 33 -13.54 -26.20 -11.55
C THR A 33 -13.92 -26.96 -12.82
N GLY A 34 -13.00 -27.73 -13.41
CA GLY A 34 -13.30 -28.60 -14.55
C GLY A 34 -14.39 -29.62 -14.22
N PRO A 35 -15.35 -29.91 -15.12
CA PRO A 35 -16.30 -31.00 -14.93
C PRO A 35 -15.49 -32.30 -14.82
N LEU A 36 -15.51 -32.93 -13.65
CA LEU A 36 -15.12 -34.32 -13.52
C LEU A 36 -16.12 -35.11 -14.38
N HIS A 37 -15.65 -35.56 -15.53
CA HIS A 37 -16.39 -36.46 -16.41
C HIS A 37 -16.74 -37.71 -15.58
N ASP A 38 -18.02 -37.84 -15.28
CA ASP A 38 -18.63 -38.95 -14.55
C ASP A 38 -18.67 -40.16 -15.51
N GLU A 39 -17.52 -40.79 -15.76
CA GLU A 39 -17.53 -42.13 -16.36
C GLU A 39 -17.93 -43.11 -15.28
N LYS A 40 -19.23 -43.39 -15.27
CA LYS A 40 -19.85 -44.59 -14.73
C LYS A 40 -18.90 -45.79 -14.78
N ASP A 41 -18.83 -46.46 -13.63
CA ASP A 41 -18.63 -47.90 -13.51
C ASP A 41 -19.23 -48.66 -14.72
N GLU A 42 -18.37 -49.20 -15.57
CA GLU A 42 -18.63 -50.50 -16.19
C GLU A 42 -17.46 -51.43 -15.87
N SER A 43 -17.75 -52.33 -14.94
CA SER A 43 -16.98 -53.50 -14.64
C SER A 43 -16.76 -54.36 -15.88
N LEU A 44 -15.52 -54.49 -16.35
CA LEU A 44 -15.07 -55.72 -16.99
C LEU A 44 -13.64 -56.04 -16.54
N CYS A 45 -13.56 -57.04 -15.66
CA CYS A 45 -12.36 -57.81 -15.44
C CYS A 45 -11.89 -58.39 -16.79
N LEU A 46 -10.61 -58.22 -17.14
CA LEU A 46 -9.79 -59.24 -17.83
C LEU A 46 -8.31 -58.81 -17.77
N SER A 47 -7.49 -59.78 -17.36
CA SER A 47 -6.09 -59.71 -16.94
C SER A 47 -5.11 -59.41 -18.08
N SER A 48 -4.03 -58.65 -17.83
CA SER A 48 -2.68 -58.92 -18.37
C SER A 48 -1.60 -58.01 -17.78
N SER A 49 -0.36 -58.51 -17.80
CA SER A 49 0.82 -58.16 -16.99
C SER A 49 1.55 -56.82 -17.25
N CYS A 50 2.38 -56.52 -16.24
CA CYS A 50 3.70 -55.86 -16.21
C CYS A 50 3.86 -54.32 -16.25
N GLU A 51 4.23 -53.83 -15.06
CA GLU A 51 5.36 -52.95 -14.71
C GLU A 51 5.42 -51.48 -15.17
N GLY A 52 5.40 -50.59 -14.17
CA GLY A 52 6.31 -49.43 -14.12
C GLY A 52 5.69 -48.06 -13.90
N ALA A 53 5.35 -47.69 -12.65
CA ALA A 53 5.44 -46.30 -12.18
C ALA A 53 5.38 -46.24 -10.64
N ALA A 54 6.36 -45.57 -10.05
CA ALA A 54 6.52 -45.40 -8.61
C ALA A 54 5.37 -44.59 -8.01
N GLY A 55 4.39 -45.29 -7.42
CA GLY A 55 3.38 -44.73 -6.53
C GLY A 55 3.79 -44.94 -5.07
N THR A 56 3.58 -43.92 -4.25
CA THR A 56 3.77 -43.91 -2.78
C THR A 56 3.19 -45.18 -2.14
N PRO A 57 3.84 -45.79 -1.11
CA PRO A 57 3.37 -47.06 -0.55
C PRO A 57 1.98 -46.90 0.06
N ARG A 58 1.04 -47.72 -0.42
CA ARG A 58 -0.33 -47.84 0.07
C ARG A 58 -0.34 -48.21 1.58
N PRO A 59 -0.98 -47.43 2.46
CA PRO A 59 -1.24 -47.90 3.82
C PRO A 59 -2.19 -49.11 3.76
N ALA A 60 -1.77 -50.22 4.38
CA ALA A 60 -2.48 -51.48 4.32
C ALA A 60 -3.80 -51.39 5.11
N GLY A 61 -4.94 -51.40 4.41
CA GLY A 61 -6.27 -51.60 5.01
C GLY A 61 -7.39 -50.66 4.53
N GLU A 62 -7.07 -49.54 3.89
CA GLU A 62 -8.09 -48.56 3.50
C GLU A 62 -8.71 -48.85 2.12
N PRO A 63 -10.05 -48.74 1.96
CA PRO A 63 -10.72 -48.81 0.66
C PRO A 63 -10.36 -47.63 -0.25
N ALA A 64 -10.21 -47.87 -1.56
CA ALA A 64 -9.83 -46.85 -2.54
C ALA A 64 -10.76 -45.61 -2.58
N TRP A 65 -12.05 -45.80 -2.28
CA TRP A 65 -13.03 -44.70 -2.22
C TRP A 65 -12.76 -43.73 -1.05
N VAL A 66 -12.20 -44.22 0.07
CA VAL A 66 -11.87 -43.38 1.24
C VAL A 66 -10.72 -42.44 0.87
N THR A 67 -9.68 -42.97 0.23
CA THR A 67 -8.53 -42.18 -0.22
C THR A 67 -8.93 -41.14 -1.28
N GLN A 68 -9.77 -41.51 -2.26
CA GLN A 68 -10.31 -40.58 -3.26
C GLN A 68 -11.17 -39.47 -2.62
N PHE A 69 -11.98 -39.81 -1.62
CA PHE A 69 -12.79 -38.82 -0.90
C PHE A 69 -11.92 -37.83 -0.11
N VAL A 70 -10.87 -38.32 0.56
CA VAL A 70 -9.90 -37.46 1.27
C VAL A 70 -9.19 -36.53 0.29
N GLN A 71 -8.68 -37.05 -0.83
CA GLN A 71 -8.04 -36.25 -1.88
C GLN A 71 -8.98 -35.18 -2.44
N LYS A 72 -10.22 -35.56 -2.79
CA LYS A 72 -11.23 -34.61 -3.29
C LYS A 72 -11.63 -33.55 -2.26
N LYS A 73 -11.62 -33.91 -0.96
CA LYS A 73 -11.84 -32.95 0.11
C LYS A 73 -10.67 -31.97 0.21
N GLU A 74 -9.43 -32.46 0.18
CA GLU A 74 -8.22 -31.62 0.21
C GLU A 74 -8.17 -30.67 -0.98
N GLU A 75 -8.51 -31.12 -2.19
CA GLU A 75 -8.60 -30.28 -3.40
C GLU A 75 -9.63 -29.16 -3.24
N ARG A 76 -10.83 -29.48 -2.73
CA ARG A 76 -11.87 -28.48 -2.46
C ARG A 76 -11.45 -27.50 -1.38
N ASP A 77 -10.89 -27.99 -0.27
CA ASP A 77 -10.41 -27.16 0.82
C ASP A 77 -9.29 -26.22 0.33
N LEU A 78 -8.43 -26.67 -0.58
CA LEU A 78 -7.39 -25.84 -1.22
C LEU A 78 -8.02 -24.75 -2.11
N VAL A 79 -8.98 -25.11 -2.95
CA VAL A 79 -9.70 -24.17 -3.83
C VAL A 79 -10.45 -23.12 -2.99
N ASP A 80 -11.09 -23.53 -1.90
CA ASP A 80 -11.81 -22.61 -1.02
C ASP A 80 -10.85 -21.66 -0.28
N ARG A 81 -9.67 -22.14 0.16
CA ARG A 81 -8.60 -21.27 0.68
C ARG A 81 -8.15 -20.26 -0.37
N LEU A 82 -7.86 -20.70 -1.60
CA LEU A 82 -7.44 -19.81 -2.69
C LEU A 82 -8.50 -18.74 -3.02
N LYS A 83 -9.79 -19.09 -3.01
CA LYS A 83 -10.89 -18.13 -3.20
C LYS A 83 -10.96 -17.09 -2.07
N VAL A 84 -10.78 -17.53 -0.82
CA VAL A 84 -10.75 -16.63 0.34
C VAL A 84 -9.57 -15.66 0.22
N GLU A 85 -8.38 -16.15 -0.14
CA GLU A 85 -7.22 -15.29 -0.38
C GLU A 85 -7.47 -14.28 -1.51
N GLN A 86 -8.05 -14.72 -2.63
CA GLN A 86 -8.37 -13.85 -3.76
C GLN A 86 -9.38 -12.76 -3.37
N ALA A 87 -10.40 -13.11 -2.60
CA ALA A 87 -11.38 -12.17 -2.08
C ALA A 87 -10.73 -11.12 -1.15
N ARG A 88 -9.83 -11.56 -0.25
CA ARG A 88 -9.05 -10.67 0.63
C ARG A 88 -8.15 -9.71 -0.18
N ARG A 89 -7.46 -10.22 -1.22
CA ARG A 89 -6.63 -9.40 -2.12
C ARG A 89 -7.45 -8.34 -2.84
N LYS A 90 -8.60 -8.74 -3.41
CA LYS A 90 -9.51 -7.82 -4.10
C LYS A 90 -10.04 -6.73 -3.16
N GLN A 91 -10.46 -7.12 -1.95
CA GLN A 91 -10.92 -6.15 -0.94
C GLN A 91 -9.82 -5.14 -0.58
N ARG A 92 -8.57 -5.57 -0.51
CA ARG A 92 -7.41 -4.69 -0.26
C ARG A 92 -7.16 -3.72 -1.41
N GLU A 93 -7.20 -4.20 -2.64
CA GLU A 93 -7.07 -3.37 -3.85
C GLU A 93 -8.19 -2.32 -3.93
N GLU A 94 -9.44 -2.71 -3.66
CA GLU A 94 -10.59 -1.80 -3.61
C GLU A 94 -10.43 -0.73 -2.51
N ARG A 95 -10.03 -1.11 -1.30
CA ARG A 95 -9.74 -0.15 -0.20
C ARG A 95 -8.66 0.85 -0.61
N LEU A 96 -7.59 0.39 -1.27
CA LEU A 96 -6.50 1.26 -1.75
C LEU A 96 -6.99 2.24 -2.83
N GLN A 97 -7.81 1.77 -3.78
CA GLN A 97 -8.40 2.64 -4.80
C GLN A 97 -9.32 3.70 -4.17
N GLN A 98 -10.14 3.33 -3.19
CA GLN A 98 -10.98 4.27 -2.45
C GLN A 98 -10.15 5.34 -1.73
N LEU A 99 -9.05 4.93 -1.08
CA LEU A 99 -8.15 5.86 -0.41
C LEU A 99 -7.49 6.83 -1.39
N GLN A 100 -6.97 6.33 -2.53
CA GLN A 100 -6.38 7.17 -3.58
C GLN A 100 -7.39 8.18 -4.13
N HIS A 101 -8.61 7.73 -4.44
CA HIS A 101 -9.68 8.61 -4.91
C HIS A 101 -10.03 9.68 -3.87
N ARG A 102 -10.13 9.30 -2.59
CA ARG A 102 -10.40 10.25 -1.49
C ARG A 102 -9.31 11.30 -1.37
N VAL A 103 -8.04 10.92 -1.49
CA VAL A 103 -6.90 11.85 -1.46
C VAL A 103 -6.95 12.82 -2.64
N GLN A 104 -7.23 12.32 -3.85
CA GLN A 104 -7.35 13.17 -5.05
C GLN A 104 -8.49 14.19 -4.92
N LEU A 105 -9.66 13.76 -4.43
CA LEU A 105 -10.80 14.65 -4.20
C LEU A 105 -10.48 15.73 -3.15
N LYS A 106 -9.81 15.35 -2.04
CA LYS A 106 -9.38 16.32 -1.02
C LYS A 106 -8.44 17.36 -1.61
N TYR A 107 -7.47 16.93 -2.41
CA TYR A 107 -6.51 17.83 -3.06
C TYR A 107 -7.19 18.78 -4.05
N ALA A 108 -8.11 18.26 -4.88
CA ALA A 108 -8.90 19.10 -5.79
C ALA A 108 -9.76 20.13 -5.04
N ALA A 109 -10.39 19.74 -3.92
CA ALA A 109 -11.18 20.64 -3.10
C ALA A 109 -10.32 21.70 -2.37
N LYS A 110 -9.09 21.36 -1.96
CA LYS A 110 -8.15 22.33 -1.36
C LYS A 110 -7.73 23.37 -2.40
N ARG A 111 -7.38 22.93 -3.61
CA ARG A 111 -7.04 23.82 -4.73
C ARG A 111 -8.17 24.77 -5.08
N LEU A 112 -9.40 24.27 -5.17
CA LEU A 112 -10.56 25.12 -5.47
C LEU A 112 -10.75 26.21 -4.41
N ARG A 113 -10.57 25.88 -3.12
CA ARG A 113 -10.65 26.86 -2.03
C ARG A 113 -9.55 27.91 -2.10
N GLN A 114 -8.32 27.50 -2.41
CA GLN A 114 -7.22 28.43 -2.61
C GLN A 114 -7.49 29.39 -3.79
N GLU A 115 -7.96 28.85 -4.92
CA GLU A 115 -8.34 29.66 -6.08
C GLU A 115 -9.47 30.65 -5.72
N GLU A 116 -10.48 30.22 -4.95
CA GLU A 116 -11.57 31.08 -4.45
C GLU A 116 -11.02 32.20 -3.56
N GLU A 117 -10.19 31.89 -2.57
CA GLU A 117 -9.54 32.87 -1.67
C GLU A 117 -8.68 33.88 -2.45
N GLU A 118 -7.94 33.44 -3.46
CA GLU A 118 -7.17 34.31 -4.35
C GLU A 118 -8.08 35.26 -5.15
N THR A 119 -9.20 34.77 -5.69
CA THR A 119 -10.16 35.63 -6.39
C THR A 119 -10.83 36.64 -5.45
N GLU A 120 -11.18 36.25 -4.23
CA GLU A 120 -11.73 37.16 -3.23
C GLU A 120 -10.72 38.25 -2.84
N ASN A 121 -9.45 37.87 -2.63
CA ASN A 121 -8.38 38.82 -2.35
C ASN A 121 -8.17 39.81 -3.52
N LEU A 122 -8.21 39.34 -4.77
CA LEU A 122 -8.10 40.20 -5.95
C LEU A 122 -9.27 41.19 -6.05
N LEU A 123 -10.50 40.72 -5.79
CA LEU A 123 -11.70 41.56 -5.78
C LEU A 123 -11.66 42.59 -4.66
N ARG A 124 -11.16 42.22 -3.47
CA ARG A 124 -10.95 43.15 -2.35
C ARG A 124 -9.96 44.25 -2.73
N LEU A 125 -8.81 43.88 -3.30
CA LEU A 125 -7.79 44.83 -3.73
C LEU A 125 -8.32 45.78 -4.82
N SER A 126 -9.08 45.26 -5.79
CA SER A 126 -9.71 46.08 -6.82
C SER A 126 -10.73 47.07 -6.25
N ARG A 127 -11.47 46.70 -5.20
CA ARG A 127 -12.39 47.60 -4.50
C ARG A 127 -11.64 48.71 -3.77
N GLU A 128 -10.59 48.36 -3.03
CA GLU A 128 -9.75 49.33 -2.31
C GLU A 128 -9.15 50.36 -3.27
N MET A 129 -8.66 49.93 -4.44
CA MET A 129 -8.15 50.83 -5.49
C MET A 129 -9.20 51.80 -6.06
N LEU A 130 -10.48 51.42 -6.09
CA LEU A 130 -11.57 52.28 -6.56
C LEU A 130 -12.06 53.26 -5.47
N GLU A 131 -11.90 52.90 -4.19
CA GLU A 131 -12.30 53.73 -3.04
C GLU A 131 -11.25 54.80 -2.71
N THR A 132 -9.96 54.53 -2.94
CA THR A 132 -8.91 55.56 -2.97
C THR A 132 -8.82 56.19 -4.36
N GLY A 133 -9.36 57.40 -4.54
CA GLY A 133 -9.24 58.16 -5.80
C GLY A 133 -7.79 58.42 -6.24
N PRO A 134 -7.56 59.03 -7.44
CA PRO A 134 -6.29 59.04 -8.19
C PRO A 134 -5.16 59.89 -7.59
N GLU A 135 -5.04 59.98 -6.27
CA GLU A 135 -3.98 60.70 -5.55
C GLU A 135 -2.91 59.79 -4.94
N ALA A 136 -2.88 58.51 -5.31
CA ALA A 136 -1.88 57.53 -4.87
C ALA A 136 -0.97 57.02 -6.00
N GLU A 137 -0.74 57.83 -7.04
CA GLU A 137 0.41 57.62 -7.93
C GLU A 137 1.71 57.97 -7.17
N ARG A 138 2.35 56.95 -6.56
CA ARG A 138 3.82 56.82 -6.35
C ARG A 138 4.13 55.82 -5.22
N LEU A 139 4.01 54.52 -5.48
CA LEU A 139 5.07 53.55 -5.14
C LEU A 139 4.79 52.19 -5.79
N GLU A 140 4.93 52.10 -7.12
CA GLU A 140 5.20 50.80 -7.74
C GLU A 140 6.68 50.48 -7.56
N GLN A 141 6.99 49.51 -6.70
CA GLN A 141 8.16 48.66 -6.89
C GLN A 141 7.66 47.23 -7.04
N LEU A 142 7.60 46.84 -8.32
CA LEU A 142 7.50 45.47 -8.78
C LEU A 142 8.68 44.68 -8.20
N GLU A 143 8.45 43.91 -7.13
CA GLU A 143 9.34 42.81 -6.80
C GLU A 143 8.91 41.58 -7.61
N SER A 144 9.55 41.50 -8.77
CA SER A 144 9.73 40.29 -9.54
C SER A 144 10.35 39.20 -8.68
N GLY A 145 9.65 38.07 -8.53
CA GLY A 145 10.27 36.77 -8.40
C GLY A 145 10.13 36.12 -7.04
N GLU A 146 9.00 35.47 -6.83
CA GLU A 146 8.98 34.23 -6.08
C GLU A 146 8.21 33.21 -6.91
N GLU A 147 8.98 32.40 -7.65
CA GLU A 147 8.52 31.06 -8.00
C GLU A 147 8.18 30.37 -6.68
N GLU A 148 6.89 30.38 -6.33
CA GLU A 148 6.32 29.54 -5.30
C GLU A 148 6.60 28.10 -5.72
N LEU A 149 7.76 27.60 -5.30
CA LEU A 149 8.09 26.20 -5.28
C LEU A 149 6.97 25.53 -4.47
N VAL A 150 5.99 24.98 -5.19
CA VAL A 150 4.96 24.09 -4.66
C VAL A 150 5.70 22.91 -4.03
N LEU A 151 6.13 23.09 -2.78
CA LEU A 151 6.45 22.00 -1.89
C LEU A 151 5.16 21.20 -1.85
N ALA A 152 5.19 19.96 -2.32
CA ALA A 152 4.12 19.02 -2.04
C ALA A 152 4.00 18.97 -0.52
N GLU A 153 3.03 19.72 0.03
CA GLU A 153 2.83 19.85 1.46
C GLU A 153 2.66 18.45 2.04
N TYR A 154 3.56 18.13 2.96
CA TYR A 154 3.51 16.91 3.76
C TYR A 154 2.39 17.11 4.79
N GLU A 155 1.17 16.66 4.46
CA GLU A 155 0.06 16.69 5.41
C GLU A 155 0.19 15.51 6.39
N SER A 156 0.46 15.87 7.66
CA SER A 156 0.38 14.98 8.81
C SER A 156 -1.07 14.52 9.01
N ASP A 157 -1.27 13.22 9.23
CA ASP A 157 -2.56 12.52 9.30
C ASP A 157 -3.38 12.82 10.58
N GLU A 158 -3.28 14.03 11.15
CA GLU A 158 -3.84 14.35 12.47
C GLU A 158 -5.10 15.24 12.48
N GLU A 159 -5.72 15.58 11.34
CA GLU A 159 -6.95 16.41 11.36
C GLU A 159 -8.28 15.64 11.17
N LYS A 160 -8.32 14.32 11.42
CA LYS A 160 -9.62 13.62 11.41
C LYS A 160 -9.76 12.47 12.40
N LYS A 161 -9.24 12.63 13.62
CA LYS A 161 -9.64 11.80 14.77
C LYS A 161 -10.96 12.28 15.38
N VAL A 162 -11.98 12.50 14.54
CA VAL A 162 -13.35 12.80 15.00
C VAL A 162 -14.32 11.81 14.36
N ALA A 163 -14.71 10.84 15.18
CA ALA A 163 -15.89 9.97 15.04
C ALA A 163 -15.95 9.02 13.82
N SER A 164 -15.18 7.93 13.88
CA SER A 164 -15.67 6.62 13.44
C SER A 164 -15.14 5.57 14.42
N GLY A 165 -15.89 5.32 15.49
CA GLY A 165 -15.61 4.19 16.37
C GLY A 165 -15.99 2.90 15.66
N VAL A 166 -15.03 2.23 15.03
CA VAL A 166 -14.95 0.78 14.82
C VAL A 166 -13.47 0.42 14.52
N ASP A 167 -12.60 0.45 15.55
CA ASP A 167 -11.20 -0.03 15.43
C ASP A 167 -10.92 -1.11 16.49
N GLU A 168 -11.85 -2.05 16.71
CA GLU A 168 -11.62 -3.23 17.55
C GLU A 168 -11.49 -4.54 16.74
N ASP A 169 -11.66 -4.47 15.41
CA ASP A 169 -11.56 -5.64 14.51
C ASP A 169 -10.40 -5.52 13.49
N GLU A 170 -9.44 -4.61 13.70
CA GLU A 170 -8.34 -4.37 12.74
C GLU A 170 -7.12 -5.30 12.94
N ASP A 171 -7.04 -6.01 14.06
CA ASP A 171 -5.83 -6.74 14.50
C ASP A 171 -5.75 -8.23 14.06
N ASP A 172 -6.79 -8.79 13.41
CA ASP A 172 -6.81 -10.23 13.08
C ASP A 172 -6.71 -10.55 11.57
N LEU A 173 -6.33 -9.56 10.76
CA LEU A 173 -5.89 -9.82 9.39
C LEU A 173 -4.38 -10.01 9.41
N GLU A 174 -3.91 -11.24 9.71
CA GLU A 174 -2.55 -11.67 9.38
C GLU A 174 -2.23 -11.13 7.98
N GLU A 175 -1.33 -10.14 7.92
CA GLU A 175 -1.06 -9.39 6.71
C GLU A 175 -0.34 -10.34 5.76
N GLU A 176 -1.12 -11.13 5.02
CA GLU A 176 -0.67 -12.22 4.19
C GLU A 176 0.47 -11.72 3.31
N HIS A 177 1.61 -12.42 3.39
CA HIS A 177 2.93 -11.92 3.02
C HIS A 177 2.94 -11.35 1.60
N ILE A 178 2.70 -10.04 1.46
CA ILE A 178 2.99 -9.33 0.22
C ILE A 178 4.50 -9.34 0.06
N THR A 179 4.96 -9.62 -1.15
CA THR A 179 6.38 -9.55 -1.48
C THR A 179 6.86 -8.11 -1.27
N LYS A 180 7.67 -7.88 -0.23
CA LYS A 180 8.21 -6.57 0.12
C LYS A 180 9.69 -6.52 -0.29
N ILE A 181 10.09 -5.43 -0.96
CA ILE A 181 11.50 -5.15 -1.26
C ILE A 181 12.05 -4.22 -0.19
N TYR A 182 13.07 -4.66 0.53
CA TYR A 182 13.80 -3.83 1.48
C TYR A 182 15.05 -3.26 0.81
N TYR A 183 15.09 -1.94 0.65
CA TYR A 183 16.24 -1.23 0.12
C TYR A 183 17.00 -0.53 1.26
N CYS A 184 18.27 -0.90 1.43
CA CYS A 184 19.14 -0.30 2.43
C CYS A 184 20.20 0.55 1.75
N SER A 185 20.40 1.77 2.25
CA SER A 185 21.46 2.68 1.80
C SER A 185 22.24 3.21 2.99
N ARG A 186 23.45 3.74 2.74
CA ARG A 186 24.34 4.21 3.81
C ARG A 186 23.94 5.58 4.35
N THR A 187 23.38 6.46 3.51
CA THR A 187 23.00 7.82 3.92
C THR A 187 21.53 8.11 3.65
N HIS A 188 20.93 8.97 4.48
CA HIS A 188 19.56 9.42 4.29
C HIS A 188 19.39 10.23 2.99
N SER A 189 20.40 10.99 2.58
CA SER A 189 20.39 11.71 1.30
C SER A 189 20.27 10.78 0.10
N GLN A 190 20.94 9.62 0.14
CA GLN A 190 20.81 8.58 -0.90
C GLN A 190 19.40 7.97 -0.92
N LEU A 191 18.79 7.77 0.26
CA LEU A 191 17.40 7.30 0.36
C LEU A 191 16.41 8.35 -0.17
N ALA A 192 16.59 9.62 0.15
CA ALA A 192 15.72 10.70 -0.34
C ALA A 192 15.80 10.82 -1.88
N GLN A 193 17.01 10.78 -2.44
CA GLN A 193 17.20 10.75 -3.89
C GLN A 193 16.53 9.52 -4.51
N PHE A 194 16.69 8.35 -3.90
CA PHE A 194 16.05 7.10 -4.32
C PHE A 194 14.52 7.23 -4.35
N VAL A 195 13.91 7.78 -3.30
CA VAL A 195 12.46 7.97 -3.22
C VAL A 195 11.98 8.83 -4.39
N HIS A 196 12.70 9.92 -4.68
CA HIS A 196 12.34 10.80 -5.79
C HIS A 196 12.49 10.13 -7.16
N GLU A 197 13.55 9.36 -7.35
CA GLU A 197 13.79 8.57 -8.56
C GLU A 197 12.66 7.53 -8.78
N VAL A 198 12.22 6.84 -7.72
CA VAL A 198 11.10 5.88 -7.78
C VAL A 198 9.78 6.58 -8.10
N LYS A 199 9.49 7.70 -7.44
CA LYS A 199 8.26 8.48 -7.69
C LYS A 199 8.17 9.01 -9.12
N LYS A 200 9.31 9.40 -9.71
CA LYS A 200 9.39 9.83 -11.13
C LYS A 200 9.34 8.68 -12.13
N SER A 201 9.60 7.45 -11.69
CA SER A 201 9.58 6.27 -12.55
C SER A 201 8.13 5.88 -12.91
N PRO A 202 7.92 5.09 -13.98
CA PRO A 202 6.58 4.57 -14.32
C PRO A 202 5.96 3.74 -13.19
N PHE A 203 6.77 3.20 -12.28
CA PHE A 203 6.32 2.42 -11.14
C PHE A 203 5.74 3.26 -9.99
N GLY A 204 5.87 4.58 -10.03
CA GLY A 204 5.47 5.47 -8.92
C GLY A 204 3.97 5.45 -8.61
N LYS A 205 3.12 5.02 -9.55
CA LYS A 205 1.66 4.90 -9.35
C LYS A 205 1.25 3.58 -8.70
N ASP A 206 1.97 2.51 -9.04
CA ASP A 206 1.60 1.14 -8.66
C ASP A 206 2.34 0.67 -7.40
N VAL A 207 3.48 1.29 -7.08
CA VAL A 207 4.33 0.90 -5.96
C VAL A 207 4.12 1.82 -4.76
N ARG A 208 3.84 1.21 -3.60
CA ARG A 208 3.86 1.91 -2.30
C ARG A 208 5.28 1.90 -1.75
N LEU A 209 5.77 3.07 -1.40
CA LEU A 209 7.09 3.27 -0.85
C LEU A 209 6.99 3.93 0.52
N VAL A 210 7.63 3.33 1.51
CA VAL A 210 7.73 3.87 2.87
C VAL A 210 9.21 4.06 3.19
N SER A 211 9.60 5.28 3.54
CA SER A 211 10.95 5.59 4.01
C SER A 211 11.01 5.44 5.52
N LEU A 212 11.88 4.56 6.00
CA LEU A 212 12.20 4.44 7.43
C LEU A 212 13.37 5.38 7.76
N GLY A 213 13.24 6.12 8.86
CA GLY A 213 14.24 7.11 9.30
C GLY A 213 14.33 7.21 10.82
N SER A 214 15.38 7.90 11.28
CA SER A 214 15.56 8.21 12.71
C SER A 214 14.42 9.09 13.24
N ARG A 215 14.07 8.96 14.52
CA ARG A 215 13.11 9.86 15.20
C ARG A 215 13.53 11.32 15.08
N GLN A 216 14.82 11.62 15.06
CA GLN A 216 15.33 12.97 14.84
C GLN A 216 14.83 13.60 13.52
N ASN A 217 14.64 12.79 12.47
CA ASN A 217 14.24 13.27 11.14
C ASN A 217 12.74 13.24 10.90
N LEU A 218 11.99 12.41 11.63
CA LEU A 218 10.56 12.15 11.40
C LEU A 218 9.66 12.61 12.56
N CYS A 219 10.21 13.18 13.64
CA CYS A 219 9.41 13.66 14.76
C CYS A 219 8.66 14.94 14.38
N VAL A 220 7.33 14.90 14.54
CA VAL A 220 6.42 16.04 14.31
C VAL A 220 6.25 16.90 15.57
N ASN A 221 6.49 16.33 16.76
CA ASN A 221 6.33 17.06 18.02
C ASN A 221 7.51 18.01 18.25
N GLU A 222 7.22 19.31 18.26
CA GLU A 222 8.20 20.39 18.44
C GLU A 222 8.93 20.33 19.78
N ASP A 223 8.26 19.95 20.87
CA ASP A 223 8.87 19.83 22.21
C ASP A 223 9.91 18.72 22.26
N VAL A 224 9.70 17.65 21.49
CA VAL A 224 10.66 16.55 21.40
C VAL A 224 11.76 16.92 20.41
N ARG A 225 11.42 17.54 19.27
CA ARG A 225 12.38 17.91 18.22
C ARG A 225 13.39 18.95 18.68
N SER A 226 12.99 19.88 19.53
CA SER A 226 13.83 20.96 20.06
C SER A 226 14.95 20.50 21.01
N LEU A 227 14.90 19.26 21.52
CA LEU A 227 15.88 18.71 22.46
C LEU A 227 17.30 18.56 21.85
N GLY A 228 17.45 18.61 20.52
CA GLY A 228 18.72 18.69 19.79
C GLY A 228 19.61 17.44 19.83
N SER A 229 19.52 16.62 20.88
CA SER A 229 20.25 15.36 21.06
C SER A 229 19.39 14.16 20.68
N VAL A 230 19.97 13.24 19.90
CA VAL A 230 19.29 12.00 19.45
C VAL A 230 18.83 11.15 20.63
N GLN A 231 19.61 11.08 21.71
CA GLN A 231 19.24 10.27 22.87
C GLN A 231 18.05 10.88 23.63
N LEU A 232 18.09 12.18 23.89
CA LEU A 232 16.98 12.88 24.55
C LEU A 232 15.69 12.82 23.74
N ILE A 233 15.79 12.94 22.40
CA ILE A 233 14.66 12.75 21.49
C ILE A 233 14.07 11.35 21.64
N ASN A 234 14.92 10.32 21.69
CA ASN A 234 14.47 8.94 21.80
C ASN A 234 13.79 8.66 23.14
N ASP A 235 14.40 9.09 24.24
CA ASP A 235 13.90 8.83 25.59
C ASP A 235 12.59 9.57 25.83
N ARG A 236 12.54 10.88 25.54
CA ARG A 236 11.32 11.68 25.69
C ARG A 236 10.17 11.16 24.83
N CYS A 237 10.46 10.69 23.62
CA CYS A 237 9.45 10.10 22.74
C CYS A 237 8.87 8.81 23.32
N VAL A 238 9.70 7.94 23.92
CA VAL A 238 9.24 6.71 24.56
C VAL A 238 8.45 7.01 25.84
N ASP A 239 8.90 7.96 26.64
CA ASP A 239 8.20 8.37 27.86
C ASP A 239 6.81 8.91 27.54
N MET A 240 6.69 9.75 26.51
CA MET A 240 5.41 10.29 26.05
C MET A 240 4.48 9.23 25.46
N GLN A 241 5.02 8.16 24.87
CA GLN A 241 4.22 7.02 24.41
C GLN A 241 3.66 6.23 25.59
N ARG A 242 4.50 5.92 26.58
CA ARG A 242 4.09 5.17 27.79
C ARG A 242 3.06 5.91 28.63
N SER A 243 3.24 7.22 28.82
CA SER A 243 2.26 8.01 29.58
C SER A 243 0.87 8.01 28.94
N ARG A 244 0.78 7.98 27.60
CA ARG A 244 -0.49 7.88 26.89
C ARG A 244 -1.18 6.52 27.06
N GLU A 245 -0.41 5.44 27.15
CA GLU A 245 -0.96 4.09 27.38
C GLU A 245 -1.51 3.94 28.81
N GLU A 246 -0.83 4.55 29.79
CA GLU A 246 -1.26 4.62 31.19
C GLU A 246 -2.51 5.48 31.38
N GLU A 247 -2.65 6.60 30.66
CA GLU A 247 -3.85 7.46 30.70
C GLU A 247 -5.07 6.83 29.99
N ARG A 248 -4.84 5.87 29.09
CA ARG A 248 -5.89 5.21 28.31
C ARG A 248 -6.43 3.92 28.98
N SER A 249 -5.71 3.39 29.97
CA SER A 249 -6.14 2.23 30.79
C SER A 249 -6.94 2.65 32.01
#